data_AF-W4VK47-F1
#
_entry.id   AF-W4VK47-F1
#
_cell.length_a   1.000
_cell.length_b   1.000
_cell.length_c   1.000
_cell.angle_alpha   90.00
_cell.angle_beta   90.00
_cell.angle_gamma   90.00
#
_symmetry.space_group_name_H-M   'P 1'
#
loop_
_entity.id
_entity.type
_entity.pdbx_description
1 polymer ?
#
loop_
_entity_poly.entity_id
_entity_poly.type
_entity_poly.pdbx_seq_one_letter_code
_entity_poly.pdbx_strand_id
1 'polypeptide(L)' 'MGGVPSYSIHKNICYLQSSKNHVNLGFYQGAQLEDTYNLLGGTGTQLRHIRVKKLEDIDEYLMQSYIKKAIILDQS' A
#
# COMPACT_ATOMS: atom_id res chain seq x y z
N MET A 1 5.66 21.13 0.11
CA MET A 1 5.41 19.70 0.43
C MET A 1 5.85 18.90 -0.78
N GLY A 2 6.80 17.96 -0.63
CA GLY A 2 7.21 17.10 -1.74
C GLY A 2 6.06 16.21 -2.20
N GLY A 3 6.05 15.83 -3.47
CA GLY A 3 5.10 14.84 -3.98
C GLY A 3 5.34 13.46 -3.36
N VAL A 4 4.30 12.65 -3.30
CA VAL A 4 4.42 11.21 -2.99
C VAL A 4 4.46 10.44 -4.31
N PRO A 5 5.50 9.63 -4.58
CA PRO A 5 5.51 8.75 -5.74
C PRO A 5 4.26 7.87 -5.69
N SER A 6 3.43 7.99 -6.72
CA SER A 6 2.15 7.32 -6.83
C SER A 6 2.09 6.57 -8.15
N TYR A 7 1.52 5.38 -8.12
CA TYR A 7 1.48 4.45 -9.25
C TYR A 7 0.03 4.16 -9.59
N SER A 8 -0.28 4.24 -10.89
CA SER A 8 -1.65 4.23 -11.41
C SER A 8 -1.70 3.47 -12.73
N ILE A 9 -2.83 2.82 -13.01
CA ILE A 9 -3.16 2.29 -14.34
C ILE A 9 -4.39 3.02 -14.85
N HIS A 10 -5.56 2.84 -14.22
CA HIS A 10 -6.76 3.64 -14.51
C HIS A 10 -7.01 4.70 -13.43
N LYS A 11 -7.02 4.28 -12.16
CA LYS A 11 -7.05 5.16 -10.99
C LYS A 11 -5.74 5.01 -10.21
N ASN A 12 -5.60 5.77 -9.12
CA ASN A 12 -4.47 5.62 -8.24
C ASN A 12 -4.53 4.27 -7.49
N ILE A 13 -3.45 3.50 -7.55
CA ILE A 13 -3.37 2.16 -6.99
C ILE A 13 -2.64 2.21 -5.65
N CYS A 14 -1.36 2.57 -5.69
CA CYS A 14 -0.51 2.64 -4.52
C CYS A 14 0.42 3.84 -4.54
N TYR A 15 1.02 4.13 -3.39
CA TYR A 15 1.96 5.23 -3.22
C TYR A 15 3.05 4.87 -2.21
N LEU A 16 4.18 5.55 -2.32
CA LEU A 16 5.24 5.53 -1.31
C LEU A 16 5.24 6.84 -0.55
N GLN A 17 5.13 6.75 0.77
CA GLN A 17 5.20 7.91 1.66
C GLN A 17 6.33 7.73 2.67
N SER A 18 7.38 8.52 2.54
CA SER A 18 8.45 8.60 3.52
C SER A 18 7.99 9.33 4.78
N SER A 19 8.36 8.80 5.93
CA SER A 19 8.26 9.44 7.24
C SER A 19 9.64 9.44 7.89
N LYS A 20 9.78 10.11 9.05
CA LYS A 20 11.08 10.23 9.74
C LYS A 20 11.79 8.90 9.99
N ASN A 21 11.03 7.84 10.32
CA ASN A 21 11.57 6.55 10.76
C ASN A 21 11.00 5.34 9.99
N HIS A 22 10.24 5.55 8.92
CA HIS A 22 9.61 4.46 8.15
C HIS A 22 9.15 4.95 6.79
N VAL A 23 8.85 4.00 5.91
CA VAL A 23 8.14 4.23 4.65
C VAL A 23 6.81 3.47 4.70
N ASN A 24 5.75 4.09 4.19
CA ASN A 24 4.49 3.42 3.95
C ASN A 24 4.41 3.05 2.47
N LEU A 25 4.17 1.76 2.19
CA LEU A 25 3.54 1.33 0.94
C LEU A 25 2.03 1.45 1.15
N GLY A 26 1.46 2.54 0.66
CA GLY A 26 0.04 2.86 0.83
C GLY A 26 -0.80 2.45 -0.37
N PHE A 27 -2.07 2.14 -0.13
CA PHE A 27 -3.05 1.76 -1.15
C PHE A 27 -4.26 2.69 -1.07
N TYR A 28 -4.63 3.30 -2.20
CA TYR A 28 -5.71 4.31 -2.23
C TYR A 28 -7.08 3.73 -1.89
N GLN A 29 -7.34 2.50 -2.33
CA GLN A 29 -8.54 1.73 -1.99
C GLN A 29 -8.22 0.58 -1.01
N GLY A 30 -7.21 0.77 -0.17
CA GLY A 30 -6.67 -0.26 0.70
C GLY A 30 -7.67 -0.92 1.66
N ALA A 31 -8.72 -0.21 2.07
CA ALA A 31 -9.77 -0.73 2.95
C ALA A 31 -10.65 -1.82 2.29
N GLN A 32 -10.61 -1.92 0.96
CA GLN A 32 -11.32 -2.93 0.19
C GLN A 32 -10.45 -4.16 -0.11
N LEU A 33 -9.16 -4.14 0.24
CA LEU A 33 -8.26 -5.26 0.03
C LEU A 33 -8.46 -6.32 1.11
N GLU A 34 -8.53 -7.59 0.70
CA GLU A 34 -8.49 -8.71 1.64
C GLU A 34 -7.11 -8.80 2.31
N ASP A 35 -7.08 -8.64 3.63
CA ASP A 35 -5.87 -8.60 4.45
C ASP A 35 -5.63 -9.90 5.24
N THR A 36 -5.50 -11.02 4.52
CA THR A 36 -5.30 -12.35 5.12
C THR A 36 -4.09 -12.43 6.07
N TYR A 37 -3.07 -11.58 5.85
CA TYR A 37 -1.83 -11.57 6.62
C TYR A 37 -1.79 -10.48 7.71
N ASN A 38 -2.88 -9.71 7.90
CA ASN A 38 -2.98 -8.62 8.87
C ASN A 38 -1.83 -7.59 8.76
N LEU A 39 -1.41 -7.27 7.53
CA LEU A 39 -0.32 -6.33 7.26
C LEU A 39 -0.82 -4.89 7.01
N LEU A 40 -2.11 -4.72 6.72
CA LEU A 40 -2.67 -3.43 6.38
C LEU A 40 -3.01 -2.62 7.64
N GLY A 41 -2.18 -1.61 7.90
CA GLY A 41 -2.43 -0.59 8.91
C GLY A 41 -3.28 0.57 8.41
N GLY A 42 -3.87 1.31 9.34
CA GLY A 42 -4.65 2.52 9.09
C GLY A 42 -6.09 2.41 9.56
N THR A 43 -6.64 3.52 10.02
CA THR A 43 -8.01 3.61 10.57
C THR A 43 -8.97 4.40 9.68
N GLY A 44 -8.47 4.92 8.55
CA GLY A 44 -9.30 5.67 7.59
C GLY A 44 -10.34 4.79 6.91
N THR A 45 -11.29 5.40 6.20
CA THR A 45 -12.37 4.68 5.49
C THR A 45 -11.93 4.08 4.16
N GLN A 46 -10.84 4.58 3.56
CA GLN A 46 -10.36 4.12 2.25
C GLN A 46 -8.89 3.68 2.28
N LEU A 47 -8.01 4.50 2.86
CA LEU A 47 -6.58 4.24 2.82
C LEU A 47 -6.15 3.14 3.79
N ARG A 48 -5.28 2.25 3.31
CA ARG A 48 -4.46 1.34 4.13
C ARG A 48 -3.02 1.39 3.70
N HIS A 49 -2.12 0.92 4.56
CA HIS A 49 -0.69 0.87 4.26
C HIS A 49 0.01 -0.31 4.92
N ILE A 50 1.04 -0.81 4.26
CA ILE A 50 2.07 -1.64 4.90
C ILE A 50 3.18 -0.71 5.36
N ARG A 51 3.53 -0.78 6.65
CA ARG A 51 4.60 0.05 7.24
C ARG A 51 5.92 -0.72 7.23
N VAL A 52 6.92 -0.14 6.57
CA VAL A 52 8.28 -0.69 6.48
C VAL A 52 9.22 0.17 7.32
N LYS A 53 9.78 -0.38 8.40
CA LYS A 53 10.72 0.32 9.28
C LYS A 53 12.18 -0.03 8.97
N LYS A 54 12.41 -1.24 8.47
CA LYS A 54 13.74 -1.79 8.14
C LYS A 54 13.65 -2.73 6.94
N LEU A 55 14.79 -3.06 6.34
CA LEU A 55 14.84 -3.87 5.13
C LEU A 55 14.26 -5.27 5.32
N GLU A 56 14.38 -5.83 6.53
CA GLU A 56 13.87 -7.16 6.86
C GLU A 56 12.35 -7.21 6.96
N ASP A 57 11.67 -6.05 7.02
CA ASP A 57 10.21 -5.98 6.93
C ASP A 57 9.72 -6.15 5.48
N ILE A 58 10.62 -6.14 4.50
CA ILE A 58 10.31 -6.29 3.08
C ILE A 58 10.19 -7.77 2.73
N ASP A 59 8.97 -8.28 2.83
CA ASP A 59 8.59 -9.55 2.19
C ASP A 59 8.10 -9.26 0.77
N GLU A 60 8.96 -9.55 -0.21
CA GLU A 60 8.69 -9.28 -1.62
C GLU A 60 7.42 -10.00 -2.11
N TYR A 61 7.21 -11.25 -1.70
CA TYR A 61 6.07 -12.05 -2.13
C TYR A 61 4.76 -11.47 -1.60
N LEU A 62 4.72 -11.14 -0.30
CA LEU A 62 3.54 -10.54 0.31
C LEU A 62 3.26 -9.16 -0.29
N MET A 63 4.26 -8.29 -0.39
CA MET A 63 4.07 -6.95 -0.97
C MET A 63 3.57 -6.99 -2.41
N GLN A 64 4.15 -7.86 -3.26
CA GLN A 64 3.66 -8.08 -4.61
C GLN A 64 2.21 -8.57 -4.64
N SER A 65 1.82 -9.44 -3.69
CA SER A 65 0.44 -9.92 -3.57
C SER A 65 -0.54 -8.78 -3.31
N TYR A 66 -0.26 -7.87 -2.37
CA TYR A 66 -1.12 -6.70 -2.12
C TYR A 66 -1.18 -5.75 -3.32
N ILE A 67 -0.05 -5.53 -4.01
CA ILE A 67 -0.03 -4.71 -5.24
C ILE A 67 -0.91 -5.34 -6.33
N LYS A 68 -0.81 -6.65 -6.55
CA LYS A 68 -1.65 -7.37 -7.51
C LYS A 68 -3.14 -7.29 -7.15
N LYS A 69 -3.50 -7.48 -5.87
CA LYS A 69 -4.88 -7.30 -5.40
C LYS A 69 -5.39 -5.88 -5.68
N ALA A 70 -4.56 -4.86 -5.44
CA ALA A 70 -4.91 -3.47 -5.72
C ALA A 70 -5.06 -3.17 -7.23
N ILE A 71 -4.26 -3.80 -8.09
CA ILE A 71 -4.41 -3.73 -9.55
C ILE A 71 -5.73 -4.36 -9.99
N ILE A 72 -6.08 -5.55 -9.48
CA ILE A 72 -7.34 -6.22 -9.80
C ILE A 72 -8.54 -5.35 -9.40
N LEU A 73 -8.49 -4.74 -8.22
CA LEU A 73 -9.52 -3.82 -7.72
C LEU A 73 -9.63 -2.53 -8.56
N ASP A 74 -8.55 -2.04 -9.17
CA ASP A 74 -8.61 -0.89 -10.08
C ASP A 74 -9.39 -1.20 -11.37
N GLN A 75 -9.44 -2.49 -11.76
CA GLN A 75 -10.06 -2.97 -13.00
C GLN A 75 -11.53 -3.39 -12.83
N SER A 76 -12.05 -3.44 -11.60
CA SER A 76 -13.46 -3.72 -11.29
C SER A 76 -14.30 -2.44 -11.26
#